data_AF-A0AA36IT60-F1
#
_entry.id   AF-A0AA36IT60-F1
#
_cell.length_a   1.000
_cell.length_b   1.000
_cell.length_c   1.000
_cell.angle_alpha   90.00
_cell.angle_beta   90.00
_cell.angle_gamma   90.00
#
_symmetry.space_group_name_H-M   'P 1'
#
loop_
_entity.id
_entity.type
_entity.pdbx_description
1 polymer ?
#
loop_
_entity_poly.entity_id
_entity_poly.type
_entity_poly.pdbx_seq_one_letter_code
_entity_poly.pdbx_strand_id
1 'polypeptide(L)'
;MIKVAHFDIEKPLQHIQAEVDSVLRSSLPALTLDESYESKERLVIEILESVRPAMGPYGYEIINVLITDDVFPEQRVMAAMNEINASRRKREAAYEKGEAEKCLKTIKMAEADAESKRLSGVGMANMRAAMAQGYQDGFMTETGMNEKEAMHMMIMTQYLDTLKEFAGSHGSIIVPHGPHAVKDLSSQIREGMLSAAPQQKMAKGAGCGV
;
A
#
# COMPACT_ATOMS: atom_id res chain seq x y z
N MET A 1 -54.86 46.81 49.29
CA MET A 1 -53.73 45.89 49.08
C MET A 1 -53.19 46.15 47.68
N ILE A 2 -52.04 46.81 47.58
CA ILE A 2 -51.38 47.12 46.31
C ILE A 2 -50.78 45.80 45.81
N LYS A 3 -51.33 45.24 44.72
CA LYS A 3 -50.65 44.17 43.99
C LYS A 3 -49.45 44.79 43.31
N VAL A 4 -48.28 44.62 43.93
CA VAL A 4 -46.99 45.00 43.34
C VAL A 4 -46.83 44.14 42.09
N ALA A 5 -46.73 44.76 40.93
CA ALA A 5 -46.36 44.06 39.71
C ALA A 5 -44.95 43.50 39.91
N HIS A 6 -44.84 42.19 40.11
CA HIS A 6 -43.57 41.49 40.21
C HIS A 6 -43.06 41.33 38.78
N PHE A 7 -42.04 42.09 38.40
CA PHE A 7 -41.30 41.79 37.18
C PHE A 7 -40.43 40.58 37.53
N ASP A 8 -40.86 39.38 37.14
CA ASP A 8 -40.13 38.13 37.41
C ASP A 8 -38.73 38.07 36.76
N ILE A 9 -38.34 39.11 36.00
CA ILE A 9 -37.03 39.28 35.38
C ILE A 9 -36.53 40.71 35.61
N GLU A 10 -35.33 40.84 36.19
CA GLU A 10 -34.65 42.14 36.36
C GLU A 10 -34.06 42.68 35.04
N LYS A 11 -33.63 41.80 34.12
CA LYS A 11 -32.95 42.17 32.86
C LYS A 11 -33.33 41.24 31.69
N PRO A 12 -34.44 41.50 30.99
CA PRO A 12 -34.95 40.62 29.92
C PRO A 12 -33.99 40.52 28.73
N LEU A 13 -33.32 41.62 28.38
CA LEU A 13 -32.36 41.64 27.28
C LEU A 13 -31.16 40.69 27.51
N GLN A 14 -30.66 40.64 28.75
CA GLN A 14 -29.52 39.77 29.08
C GLN A 14 -29.91 38.30 29.06
N HIS A 15 -31.13 37.99 29.50
CA HIS A 15 -31.63 36.62 29.47
C HIS A 15 -31.85 36.12 28.04
N ILE A 16 -32.40 36.97 27.15
CA ILE A 16 -32.51 36.67 25.71
C ILE A 16 -31.12 36.44 25.09
N GLN A 17 -30.15 37.30 25.38
CA GLN A 17 -28.77 37.14 24.88
C GLN A 17 -28.13 35.84 25.35
N ALA A 18 -28.28 35.49 26.63
CA ALA A 18 -27.71 34.26 27.18
C ALA A 18 -28.32 33.00 26.55
N GLU A 19 -29.62 33.01 26.26
CA GLU A 19 -30.30 31.89 25.61
C GLU A 19 -29.84 31.73 24.15
N VAL A 20 -29.73 32.85 23.41
CA VAL A 20 -29.19 32.86 22.05
C VAL A 20 -27.73 32.36 22.01
N ASP A 21 -26.88 32.81 22.95
CA ASP A 21 -25.48 32.38 23.06
C ASP A 21 -25.36 30.88 23.36
N SER A 22 -26.29 30.33 24.14
CA SER A 22 -26.34 28.91 24.47
C SER A 22 -26.59 28.05 23.22
N VAL A 23 -27.60 28.41 22.43
CA VAL A 23 -27.94 27.74 21.16
C VAL A 23 -26.78 27.85 20.18
N LEU A 24 -26.21 29.04 20.03
CA LEU A 24 -25.09 29.29 19.13
C LEU A 24 -23.85 28.46 19.49
N ARG A 25 -23.54 28.36 20.79
CA ARG A 25 -22.42 27.57 21.29
C ARG A 25 -22.61 26.06 21.09
N SER A 26 -23.86 25.59 21.10
CA SER A 26 -24.18 24.19 20.83
C SER A 26 -24.08 23.86 19.33
N SER A 27 -24.61 24.72 18.47
CA SER A 27 -24.80 24.40 17.05
C SER A 27 -23.60 24.76 16.16
N LEU A 28 -22.83 25.81 16.47
CA LEU A 28 -21.68 26.23 15.64
C LEU A 28 -20.50 25.23 15.60
N PRO A 29 -20.07 24.60 16.71
CA PRO A 29 -18.86 23.75 16.69
C PRO A 29 -19.00 22.48 15.85
N ALA A 30 -20.24 22.03 15.62
CA ALA A 30 -20.54 20.85 14.83
C ALA A 30 -20.51 21.10 13.32
N LEU A 31 -20.66 22.35 12.89
CA LEU A 31 -20.74 22.73 11.48
C LEU A 31 -19.38 23.20 10.97
N THR A 32 -19.09 22.91 9.71
CA THR A 32 -17.98 23.56 9.01
C THR A 32 -18.30 25.03 8.73
N LEU A 33 -17.27 25.83 8.42
CA LEU A 33 -17.46 27.25 8.13
C LEU A 33 -18.47 27.47 6.99
N ASP A 34 -18.37 26.69 5.91
CA ASP A 34 -19.27 26.79 4.77
C ASP A 34 -20.70 26.36 5.13
N GLU A 35 -20.85 25.26 5.87
CA GLU A 35 -22.15 24.80 6.38
C GLU A 35 -22.79 25.79 7.36
N SER A 36 -21.99 26.54 8.12
CA SER A 36 -22.50 27.58 9.01
C SER A 36 -23.07 28.78 8.25
N TYR A 37 -22.54 29.08 7.05
CA TYR A 37 -23.09 30.10 6.16
C TYR A 37 -24.39 29.64 5.48
N GLU A 38 -24.46 28.37 5.09
CA GLU A 38 -25.65 27.78 4.46
C GLU A 38 -26.79 27.54 5.48
N SER A 39 -26.44 27.23 6.73
CA SER A 39 -27.40 26.89 7.79
C SER A 39 -27.95 28.10 8.56
N LYS A 40 -27.76 29.34 8.08
CA LYS A 40 -28.26 30.56 8.76
C LYS A 40 -29.77 30.51 9.03
N GLU A 41 -30.56 30.09 8.05
CA GLU A 41 -32.01 29.99 8.21
C GLU A 41 -32.40 28.91 9.24
N ARG A 42 -31.67 27.78 9.26
CA ARG A 42 -31.88 26.73 10.25
C ARG A 42 -31.57 27.21 11.67
N LEU A 43 -30.48 27.96 11.85
CA LEU A 43 -30.12 28.55 13.14
C LEU A 43 -31.17 29.55 13.62
N VAL A 44 -31.74 30.36 12.73
CA VAL A 44 -32.84 31.28 13.08
C VAL A 44 -34.04 30.53 13.62
N ILE A 45 -34.43 29.42 12.98
CA ILE A 45 -35.55 28.59 13.44
C ILE A 45 -35.24 27.99 14.82
N GLU A 46 -34.05 27.42 15.00
CA GLU A 46 -33.63 26.80 16.27
C GLU A 46 -33.62 27.81 17.44
N ILE A 47 -33.11 29.03 17.19
CA ILE A 47 -33.12 30.11 18.18
C ILE A 47 -34.57 30.54 18.49
N LEU A 48 -35.43 30.67 17.48
CA LEU A 48 -36.83 31.04 17.71
C LEU A 48 -37.58 29.98 18.52
N GLU A 49 -37.31 28.70 18.28
CA GLU A 49 -37.92 27.59 19.02
C GLU A 49 -37.45 27.51 20.49
N SER A 50 -36.21 27.90 20.78
CA SER A 50 -35.68 27.94 22.16
C SER A 50 -36.11 29.21 22.92
N VAL A 51 -36.02 30.39 22.30
CA VAL A 51 -36.22 31.66 23.03
C VAL A 51 -37.70 32.01 23.20
N ARG A 52 -38.60 31.63 22.25
CA ARG A 52 -40.05 31.89 22.39
C ARG A 52 -40.68 31.27 23.64
N PRO A 53 -40.51 29.97 23.94
CA PRO A 53 -41.09 29.38 25.15
C PRO A 53 -40.43 29.91 26.43
N ALA A 54 -39.14 30.26 26.39
CA ALA A 54 -38.44 30.85 27.53
C ALA A 54 -39.00 32.25 27.89
N MET A 55 -39.43 33.02 26.88
CA MET A 55 -39.86 34.41 27.05
C MET A 55 -41.39 34.59 27.15
N GLY A 56 -42.18 33.61 26.71
CA GLY A 56 -43.63 33.61 26.75
C GLY A 56 -44.25 33.89 28.14
N PRO A 57 -43.76 33.26 29.24
CA PRO A 57 -44.27 33.52 30.60
C PRO A 57 -44.09 34.96 31.08
N TYR A 58 -43.13 35.68 30.50
CA TYR A 58 -42.76 37.05 30.87
C TYR A 58 -43.46 38.11 30.01
N GLY A 59 -44.32 37.69 29.08
CA GLY A 59 -45.09 38.60 28.22
C GLY A 59 -44.30 39.18 27.03
N TYR A 60 -43.17 38.57 26.67
CA TYR A 60 -42.38 38.96 25.50
C TYR A 60 -42.67 38.03 24.31
N GLU A 61 -43.06 38.62 23.18
CA GLU A 61 -43.25 37.91 21.90
C GLU A 61 -42.10 38.21 20.95
N ILE A 62 -41.35 37.17 20.56
CA ILE A 62 -40.24 37.29 19.61
C ILE A 62 -40.74 37.03 18.19
N ILE A 63 -40.83 38.12 17.43
CA ILE A 63 -41.32 38.14 16.05
C ILE A 63 -40.30 37.47 15.11
N ASN A 64 -39.05 37.92 15.14
CA ASN A 64 -37.97 37.39 14.31
C ASN A 64 -36.60 37.62 14.97
N VAL A 65 -35.62 36.80 14.59
CA VAL A 65 -34.21 36.95 14.96
C VAL A 65 -33.41 37.20 13.68
N LEU A 66 -32.62 38.27 13.67
CA LEU A 66 -31.70 38.57 12.57
C LEU A 66 -30.30 38.18 13.00
N ILE A 67 -29.74 37.16 12.35
CA ILE A 67 -28.31 36.86 12.46
C ILE A 67 -27.59 37.83 11.53
N THR A 68 -26.85 38.77 12.13
CA THR A 68 -25.90 39.60 11.39
C THR A 68 -24.64 38.80 11.11
N ASP A 69 -23.97 39.10 10.00
CA ASP A 69 -22.79 38.36 9.53
C ASP A 69 -21.58 38.41 10.49
N ASP A 70 -21.68 39.17 11.58
CA ASP A 70 -20.62 39.41 12.57
C ASP A 70 -20.57 38.38 13.72
N VAL A 71 -21.33 37.28 13.64
CA VAL A 71 -21.26 36.20 14.63
C VAL A 71 -20.05 35.30 14.34
N PHE A 72 -18.85 35.87 14.48
CA PHE A 72 -17.62 35.10 14.45
C PHE A 72 -17.39 34.44 15.82
N PRO A 73 -17.06 33.13 15.87
CA PRO A 73 -16.55 32.53 17.08
C PRO A 73 -15.37 33.34 17.61
N GLU A 74 -15.17 33.37 18.93
CA GLU A 74 -14.02 34.05 19.53
C GLU A 74 -12.71 33.67 18.80
N GLN A 75 -11.84 34.64 18.52
CA GLN A 75 -10.64 34.43 17.66
C GLN A 75 -9.80 33.20 18.06
N ARG A 76 -9.77 32.87 19.36
CA ARG A 76 -9.10 31.67 19.89
C ARG A 76 -9.71 30.37 19.39
N VAL A 77 -11.05 30.30 19.33
CA VAL A 77 -11.78 29.12 18.84
C VAL A 77 -11.57 28.97 17.34
N MET A 78 -11.61 30.06 16.58
CA MET A 78 -11.30 30.04 15.14
C MET A 78 -9.88 29.55 14.85
N ALA A 79 -8.89 30.04 15.62
CA ALA A 79 -7.50 29.60 15.48
C ALA A 79 -7.35 28.10 15.78
N ALA A 80 -7.93 27.62 16.88
CA ALA A 80 -7.89 26.22 17.26
C ALA A 80 -8.60 25.32 16.22
N MET A 81 -9.75 25.75 15.72
CA MET A 81 -10.52 24.99 14.72
C MET A 81 -9.79 24.92 13.38
N ASN A 82 -9.19 26.04 12.94
CA ASN A 82 -8.35 26.06 11.75
C ASN A 82 -7.11 25.19 11.90
N GLU A 83 -6.47 25.17 13.08
CA GLU A 83 -5.32 24.32 13.35
C GLU A 83 -5.68 22.83 13.35
N ILE A 84 -6.83 22.46 13.94
CA ILE A 84 -7.35 21.08 13.91
C ILE A 84 -7.64 20.65 12.47
N ASN A 85 -8.34 21.48 11.71
CA ASN A 85 -8.68 21.19 10.32
C ASN A 85 -7.44 21.12 9.43
N ALA A 86 -6.49 22.04 9.59
CA ALA A 86 -5.21 22.01 8.90
C ALA A 86 -4.43 20.73 9.25
N SER A 87 -4.43 20.32 10.52
CA SER A 87 -3.75 19.10 10.97
C SER A 87 -4.41 17.83 10.42
N ARG A 88 -5.75 17.77 10.38
CA ARG A 88 -6.49 16.65 9.77
C ARG A 88 -6.18 16.55 8.27
N ARG A 89 -6.24 17.66 7.53
CA ARG A 89 -5.89 17.71 6.10
C ARG A 89 -4.44 17.32 5.85
N LYS A 90 -3.50 17.79 6.68
CA LYS A 90 -2.09 17.39 6.60
C LYS A 90 -1.91 15.89 6.85
N ARG A 91 -2.61 15.32 7.82
CA ARG A 91 -2.53 13.89 8.15
C ARG A 91 -3.07 13.02 7.01
N GLU A 92 -4.19 13.41 6.42
CA GLU A 92 -4.77 12.74 5.26
C GLU A 92 -3.83 12.81 4.06
N ALA A 93 -3.33 13.99 3.72
CA ALA A 93 -2.36 14.16 2.65
C ALA A 93 -1.05 13.38 2.90
N ALA A 94 -0.59 13.29 4.15
CA ALA A 94 0.58 12.49 4.51
C ALA A 94 0.31 10.98 4.39
N TYR A 95 -0.90 10.54 4.76
CA TYR A 95 -1.30 9.14 4.62
C TYR A 95 -1.37 8.72 3.15
N GLU A 96 -2.02 9.53 2.30
CA GLU A 96 -2.09 9.28 0.86
C GLU A 96 -0.71 9.26 0.20
N LYS A 97 0.16 10.20 0.58
CA LYS A 97 1.56 10.22 0.10
C LYS A 97 2.32 8.99 0.56
N GLY A 98 2.16 8.55 1.81
CA GLY A 98 2.82 7.36 2.34
C GLY A 98 2.41 6.08 1.62
N GLU A 99 1.12 5.91 1.32
CA GLU A 99 0.62 4.78 0.54
C GLU A 99 1.11 4.84 -0.92
N ALA A 100 1.13 6.03 -1.52
CA ALA A 100 1.69 6.22 -2.87
C ALA A 100 3.19 5.87 -2.93
N GLU A 101 3.97 6.31 -1.96
CA GLU A 101 5.40 5.99 -1.86
C GLU A 101 5.65 4.50 -1.67
N LYS A 102 4.83 3.81 -0.86
CA LYS A 102 4.92 2.37 -0.64
C LYS A 102 4.64 1.57 -1.91
N CYS A 103 3.61 1.95 -2.66
CA CYS A 103 3.31 1.36 -3.96
C CYS A 103 4.45 1.59 -4.96
N LEU A 104 4.93 2.83 -5.09
CA LEU A 104 6.03 3.18 -5.99
C LEU A 104 7.32 2.43 -5.65
N LYS A 105 7.66 2.31 -4.36
CA LYS A 105 8.84 1.56 -3.91
C LYS A 105 8.72 0.08 -4.26
N THR A 106 7.54 -0.51 -4.05
CA THR A 106 7.30 -1.93 -4.36
C THR A 106 7.41 -2.20 -5.86
N ILE A 107 6.83 -1.34 -6.70
CA ILE A 107 6.90 -1.46 -8.16
C ILE A 107 8.36 -1.33 -8.63
N LYS A 108 9.10 -0.32 -8.15
CA LYS A 108 10.51 -0.14 -8.50
C LYS A 108 11.39 -1.29 -8.06
N MET A 109 11.13 -1.87 -6.89
CA MET A 109 11.84 -3.07 -6.44
C MET A 109 11.53 -4.28 -7.33
N ALA A 110 10.27 -4.50 -7.69
CA ALA A 110 9.88 -5.57 -8.60
C ALA A 110 10.49 -5.40 -10.01
N GLU A 111 10.55 -4.16 -10.52
CA GLU A 111 11.18 -3.84 -11.80
C GLU A 111 12.71 -4.06 -11.74
N ALA A 112 13.36 -3.63 -10.66
CA ALA A 112 14.78 -3.88 -10.44
C ALA A 112 15.10 -5.37 -10.33
N ASP A 113 14.28 -6.16 -9.64
CA ASP A 113 14.44 -7.61 -9.53
C ASP A 113 14.23 -8.31 -10.89
N ALA A 114 13.25 -7.87 -11.68
CA ALA A 114 13.02 -8.39 -13.02
C ALA A 114 14.21 -8.09 -13.95
N GLU A 115 14.71 -6.86 -13.92
CA GLU A 115 15.85 -6.44 -14.74
C GLU A 115 17.16 -7.11 -14.33
N SER A 116 17.37 -7.29 -13.02
CA SER A 116 18.50 -8.05 -12.47
C SER A 116 18.51 -9.50 -12.98
N LYS A 117 17.36 -10.18 -12.93
CA LYS A 117 17.22 -11.55 -13.47
C LYS A 117 17.47 -11.60 -14.97
N ARG A 118 16.97 -10.60 -15.73
CA ARG A 118 17.22 -10.49 -17.18
C ARG A 118 18.70 -10.35 -17.47
N LEU A 119 19.39 -9.44 -16.78
CA LEU A 119 20.82 -9.20 -16.95
C LEU A 119 21.65 -10.43 -16.58
N SER A 120 21.30 -11.10 -15.47
CA SER A 120 21.92 -12.37 -15.05
C SER A 120 21.75 -13.46 -16.11
N GLY A 121 20.55 -13.58 -16.70
CA GLY A 121 20.28 -14.55 -17.76
C GLY A 121 21.11 -14.30 -19.02
N VAL A 122 21.23 -13.03 -19.45
CA VAL A 122 22.09 -12.63 -20.58
C VAL A 122 23.56 -12.93 -20.27
N GLY A 123 24.02 -12.61 -19.06
CA GLY A 123 25.38 -12.94 -18.61
C GLY A 123 25.67 -14.44 -18.67
N MET A 124 24.75 -15.26 -18.15
CA MET A 124 24.89 -16.72 -18.21
C MET A 124 24.89 -17.28 -19.62
N ALA A 125 24.02 -16.78 -20.50
CA ALA A 125 23.99 -17.21 -21.90
C ALA A 125 25.29 -16.87 -22.62
N ASN A 126 25.81 -15.66 -22.43
CA ASN A 126 27.08 -15.22 -23.00
C ASN A 126 28.25 -16.03 -22.45
N MET A 127 28.28 -16.30 -21.14
CA MET A 127 29.28 -17.17 -20.53
C MET A 127 29.25 -18.57 -21.13
N ARG A 128 28.06 -19.18 -21.28
CA ARG A 128 27.93 -20.51 -21.90
C ARG A 128 28.40 -20.53 -23.35
N ALA A 129 28.10 -19.49 -24.12
CA ALA A 129 28.56 -19.38 -25.50
C ALA A 129 30.09 -19.25 -25.58
N ALA A 130 30.69 -18.41 -24.74
CA ALA A 130 32.14 -18.24 -24.66
C ALA A 130 32.86 -19.52 -24.20
N MET A 131 32.28 -20.25 -23.25
CA MET A 131 32.79 -21.56 -22.84
C MET A 131 32.76 -22.55 -24.00
N ALA A 132 31.63 -22.70 -24.69
CA ALA A 132 31.50 -23.63 -25.81
C ALA A 132 32.49 -23.33 -26.95
N GLN A 133 32.68 -22.04 -27.28
CA GLN A 133 33.68 -21.61 -28.27
C GLN A 133 35.11 -21.91 -27.80
N GLY A 134 35.45 -21.58 -26.55
CA GLY A 134 36.78 -21.87 -25.99
C GLY A 134 37.10 -23.36 -25.95
N TYR A 135 36.10 -24.23 -25.73
CA TYR A 135 36.27 -25.68 -25.83
C TYR A 135 36.47 -26.16 -27.28
N GLN A 136 35.73 -25.61 -28.25
CA GLN A 136 35.91 -25.94 -29.67
C GLN A 136 37.31 -25.56 -30.15
N ASP A 137 37.77 -24.34 -29.84
CA ASP A 137 39.06 -23.81 -30.30
C ASP A 137 40.25 -24.42 -29.55
N GLY A 138 40.09 -24.80 -28.27
CA GLY A 138 41.16 -25.36 -27.46
C GLY A 138 41.34 -26.87 -27.61
N PHE A 139 40.25 -27.65 -27.58
CA PHE A 139 40.35 -29.11 -27.49
C PHE A 139 40.24 -29.82 -28.84
N MET A 140 39.37 -29.39 -29.75
CA MET A 140 39.21 -30.09 -31.03
C MET A 140 40.42 -29.90 -31.95
N THR A 141 41.06 -28.74 -31.87
CA THR A 141 42.21 -28.35 -32.70
C THR A 141 43.53 -28.92 -32.19
N GLU A 142 43.74 -29.05 -30.88
CA GLU A 142 45.02 -29.49 -30.31
C GLU A 142 45.10 -31.01 -30.03
N THR A 143 43.99 -31.69 -29.75
CA THR A 143 44.03 -33.08 -29.23
C THR A 143 43.37 -34.13 -30.11
N GLY A 144 42.61 -33.75 -31.15
CA GLY A 144 41.99 -34.70 -32.08
C GLY A 144 40.96 -35.67 -31.44
N MET A 145 40.36 -35.28 -30.31
CA MET A 145 39.40 -36.13 -29.58
C MET A 145 38.04 -36.21 -30.29
N ASN A 146 37.35 -37.35 -30.10
CA ASN A 146 36.04 -37.62 -30.70
C ASN A 146 34.93 -36.77 -30.01
N GLU A 147 33.92 -36.31 -30.74
CA GLU A 147 32.87 -35.38 -30.27
C GLU A 147 32.17 -35.84 -28.98
N LYS A 148 32.03 -37.15 -28.79
CA LYS A 148 31.44 -37.77 -27.60
C LYS A 148 32.32 -37.64 -26.34
N GLU A 149 33.64 -37.67 -26.47
CA GLU A 149 34.56 -37.52 -25.33
C GLU A 149 34.65 -36.06 -24.88
N ALA A 150 34.63 -35.12 -25.81
CA ALA A 150 34.57 -33.68 -25.50
C ALA A 150 33.29 -33.32 -24.73
N MET A 151 32.15 -33.88 -25.15
CA MET A 151 30.87 -33.67 -24.47
C MET A 151 30.86 -34.26 -23.05
N HIS A 152 31.46 -35.44 -22.85
CA HIS A 152 31.56 -36.05 -21.53
C HIS A 152 32.47 -35.25 -20.59
N MET A 153 33.58 -34.72 -21.10
CA MET A 153 34.47 -33.85 -20.35
C MET A 153 33.75 -32.55 -19.94
N MET A 154 33.01 -31.92 -20.85
CA MET A 154 32.20 -30.72 -20.58
C MET A 154 31.17 -30.93 -19.45
N ILE A 155 30.49 -32.08 -19.43
CA ILE A 155 29.53 -32.41 -18.36
C ILE A 155 30.25 -32.55 -17.01
N MET A 156 31.46 -33.12 -17.01
CA MET A 156 32.28 -33.27 -15.79
C MET A 156 32.82 -31.93 -15.29
N THR A 157 33.30 -31.03 -16.17
CA THR A 157 33.71 -29.68 -15.75
C THR A 157 32.53 -28.87 -15.25
N GLN A 158 31.36 -28.96 -15.90
CA GLN A 158 30.15 -28.28 -15.44
C GLN A 158 29.71 -28.78 -14.05
N TYR A 159 29.87 -30.07 -13.76
CA TYR A 159 29.61 -30.65 -12.44
C TYR A 159 30.60 -30.16 -11.38
N LEU A 160 31.87 -29.99 -11.73
CA LEU A 160 32.87 -29.43 -10.81
C LEU A 160 32.63 -27.94 -10.54
N ASP A 161 32.20 -27.18 -11.56
CA ASP A 161 31.85 -25.76 -11.41
C ASP A 161 30.60 -25.58 -10.55
N THR A 162 29.57 -26.43 -10.71
CA THR A 162 28.40 -26.39 -9.82
C THR A 162 28.83 -26.76 -8.39
N LEU A 163 29.65 -27.78 -8.19
CA LEU A 163 30.20 -28.10 -6.88
C LEU A 163 30.98 -26.93 -6.26
N LYS A 164 31.74 -26.17 -7.06
CA LYS A 164 32.51 -25.01 -6.60
C LYS A 164 31.61 -23.83 -6.21
N GLU A 165 30.58 -23.53 -6.99
CA GLU A 165 29.60 -22.48 -6.69
C GLU A 165 28.77 -22.84 -5.44
N PHE A 166 28.40 -24.11 -5.32
CA PHE A 166 27.72 -24.62 -4.11
C PHE A 166 28.63 -24.65 -2.89
N ALA A 167 29.92 -24.95 -3.02
CA ALA A 167 30.89 -24.89 -1.92
C ALA A 167 31.11 -23.46 -1.40
N GLY A 168 30.83 -22.43 -2.22
CA GLY A 168 30.82 -21.03 -1.80
C GLY A 168 29.50 -20.59 -1.13
N SER A 169 28.41 -21.32 -1.34
CA SER A 169 27.11 -21.08 -0.70
C SER A 169 27.04 -21.79 0.66
N HIS A 170 26.43 -21.16 1.68
CA HIS A 170 26.42 -21.64 3.08
C HIS A 170 25.65 -22.96 3.36
N GLY A 171 25.39 -23.81 2.36
CA GLY A 171 24.73 -25.11 2.52
C GLY A 171 25.74 -26.26 2.57
N SER A 172 25.80 -27.02 3.67
CA SER A 172 26.64 -28.23 3.71
C SER A 172 25.98 -29.37 2.92
N ILE A 173 26.55 -29.71 1.77
CA ILE A 173 26.23 -30.94 1.04
C ILE A 173 27.29 -31.99 1.35
N ILE A 174 26.84 -33.18 1.77
CA ILE A 174 27.72 -34.33 1.99
C ILE A 174 28.06 -34.90 0.62
N VAL A 175 29.27 -34.61 0.15
CA VAL A 175 29.84 -35.24 -1.05
C VAL A 175 30.26 -36.66 -0.69
N PRO A 176 29.67 -37.72 -1.27
CA PRO A 176 30.10 -39.09 -1.02
C PRO A 176 31.49 -39.30 -1.64
N HIS A 177 32.51 -39.26 -0.80
CA HIS A 177 33.91 -39.41 -1.16
C HIS A 177 34.28 -40.89 -1.11
N GLY A 178 34.01 -41.61 -2.21
CA GLY A 178 34.40 -43.00 -2.36
C GLY A 178 34.42 -43.44 -3.82
N PRO A 179 35.35 -44.31 -4.25
CA PRO A 179 35.41 -44.81 -5.64
C PRO A 179 34.12 -45.51 -6.12
N HIS A 180 33.30 -46.01 -5.19
CA HIS A 180 31.98 -46.58 -5.50
C HIS A 180 30.92 -45.51 -5.83
N ALA A 181 31.01 -44.32 -5.24
CA ALA A 181 30.04 -43.24 -5.46
C ALA A 181 30.07 -42.68 -6.89
N VAL A 182 31.26 -42.69 -7.52
CA VAL A 182 31.43 -42.25 -8.91
C VAL A 182 30.79 -43.25 -9.88
N LYS A 183 30.84 -44.55 -9.57
CA LYS A 183 30.18 -45.59 -10.35
C LYS A 183 28.66 -45.48 -10.22
N ASP A 184 28.15 -45.29 -9.01
CA ASP A 184 26.71 -45.10 -8.77
C ASP A 184 26.18 -43.82 -9.42
N LEU A 185 26.93 -42.71 -9.35
CA LEU A 185 26.58 -41.46 -10.04
C LEU A 185 26.60 -41.63 -11.56
N SER A 186 27.61 -42.31 -12.12
CA SER A 186 27.68 -42.58 -13.56
C SER A 186 26.51 -43.46 -14.04
N SER A 187 26.09 -44.42 -13.22
CA SER A 187 24.92 -45.27 -13.49
C SER A 187 23.64 -44.44 -13.44
N GLN A 188 23.47 -43.59 -12.42
CA GLN A 188 22.29 -42.73 -12.27
C GLN A 188 22.19 -41.66 -13.37
N ILE A 189 23.30 -41.07 -13.82
CA ILE A 189 23.32 -40.14 -14.96
C ILE A 189 22.93 -40.87 -16.25
N ARG A 190 23.49 -42.07 -16.48
CA ARG A 190 23.18 -42.89 -17.67
C ARG A 190 21.72 -43.34 -17.69
N GLU A 191 21.17 -43.72 -16.54
CA GLU A 191 19.78 -44.16 -16.37
C GLU A 191 18.80 -42.98 -16.48
N GLY A 192 19.15 -41.81 -15.93
CA GLY A 192 18.41 -40.56 -16.14
C GLY A 192 18.40 -40.10 -17.61
N MET A 193 19.49 -40.29 -18.33
CA MET A 193 19.58 -39.97 -19.77
C MET A 193 18.79 -40.98 -20.64
N LEU A 194 18.73 -42.25 -20.23
CA LEU A 194 17.89 -43.28 -20.87
C LEU A 194 16.40 -43.12 -20.55
N SER A 195 16.03 -42.69 -19.34
CA SER A 195 14.64 -42.35 -19.01
C SER A 195 14.15 -41.07 -19.68
N ALA A 196 15.06 -40.17 -20.07
CA ALA A 196 14.72 -38.97 -20.83
C ALA A 196 14.42 -39.24 -22.32
N ALA A 197 14.70 -40.44 -22.85
CA ALA A 197 14.35 -40.84 -24.20
C ALA A 197 13.84 -42.30 -24.20
N PRO A 198 12.52 -42.62 -24.19
CA PRO A 198 11.42 -41.96 -24.92
C PRO A 198 10.05 -41.91 -24.18
N GLN A 199 9.46 -40.71 -24.02
CA GLN A 199 8.00 -40.55 -23.84
C GLN A 199 7.45 -39.48 -24.80
N GLN A 200 7.62 -39.71 -26.10
CA GLN A 200 6.99 -38.91 -27.13
C GLN A 200 6.25 -39.84 -28.09
N LYS A 201 5.07 -40.33 -27.66
CA LYS A 201 3.97 -40.87 -28.49
C LYS A 201 2.91 -41.48 -27.54
N MET A 202 1.96 -40.68 -27.06
CA MET A 202 0.55 -41.04 -26.77
C MET A 202 -0.21 -39.79 -26.30
N ALA A 203 -0.37 -38.81 -27.18
CA ALA A 203 -1.30 -37.68 -26.97
C ALA A 203 -1.76 -37.11 -28.31
N LYS A 204 -2.40 -37.93 -29.14
CA LYS A 204 -3.18 -37.50 -30.30
C LYS A 204 -4.29 -38.52 -30.55
N GLY A 205 -5.52 -38.18 -30.20
CA GLY A 205 -6.70 -38.92 -30.64
C GLY A 205 -7.80 -39.13 -29.60
N ALA A 206 -8.45 -38.06 -29.16
CA ALA A 206 -9.85 -38.04 -28.70
C ALA A 206 -10.22 -36.55 -28.66
N GLY A 207 -11.01 -35.99 -29.56
CA GLY A 207 -12.33 -36.44 -29.98
C GLY A 207 -13.27 -35.26 -29.69
N CYS A 208 -13.22 -34.25 -30.55
CA CYS A 208 -14.19 -33.16 -30.56
C CYS A 208 -15.51 -33.74 -31.07
N GLY A 209 -16.55 -33.73 -30.24
CA GLY A 209 -17.87 -34.21 -30.57
C GLY A 209 -18.92 -33.42 -29.80
N VAL A 210 -19.56 -32.50 -30.55
CA VAL A 210 -20.91 -31.91 -30.43
C VAL A 210 -21.38 -31.46 -29.06
#